data_AF-A0A8H2X021-F1
#
_entry.id   AF-A0A8H2X021-F1
#
_cell.length_a   1.000
_cell.length_b   1.000
_cell.length_c   1.000
_cell.angle_alpha   90.00
_cell.angle_beta   90.00
_cell.angle_gamma   90.00
#
_symmetry.space_group_name_H-M   'P 1'
#
loop_
_entity.id
_entity.type
_entity.pdbx_description
1 polymer ?
#
loop_
_entity_poly.entity_id
_entity_poly.type
_entity_poly.pdbx_seq_one_letter_code
_entity_poly.pdbx_strand_id
1 'polypeptide(L)'
;MFGSRRTRATATHTTHTTTRRGGFGGMFRRKNPNRRAGGYKAALHNPNTTSTGRQHAKRGLRSMGRGNEAHVPLSVRIKHFLHIGGRRHHTTARRY
;
A
#
# COMPACT_ATOMS: atom_id res chain seq x y z
N MET A 1 11.83 20.01 52.96
CA MET A 1 10.38 19.78 53.12
C MET A 1 9.64 20.35 51.91
N PHE A 2 8.48 19.79 51.58
CA PHE A 2 7.56 20.11 50.45
C PHE A 2 8.08 19.62 49.08
N GLY A 3 7.50 18.64 48.38
CA GLY A 3 6.11 18.15 48.40
C GLY A 3 5.31 18.85 47.31
N SER A 4 5.34 18.32 46.08
CA SER A 4 4.30 18.63 45.09
C SER A 4 4.09 17.41 44.19
N ARG A 5 3.14 16.58 44.62
CA ARG A 5 2.45 15.62 43.76
C ARG A 5 1.75 16.39 42.66
N ARG A 6 2.11 16.14 41.40
CA ARG A 6 1.27 16.45 40.24
C ARG A 6 1.04 15.16 39.48
N THR A 7 -0.15 14.61 39.69
CA THR A 7 -0.78 13.58 38.86
C THR A 7 -0.97 14.13 37.44
N ARG A 8 -0.46 13.47 36.40
CA ARG A 8 -1.17 13.46 35.11
C ARG A 8 -0.70 12.36 34.16
N ALA A 9 -1.68 11.58 33.75
CA ALA A 9 -1.78 10.81 32.51
C ALA A 9 -0.85 9.60 32.35
N THR A 10 -1.43 8.42 32.62
CA THR A 10 -1.15 7.21 31.85
C THR A 10 -1.48 7.46 30.38
N ALA A 11 -0.54 8.06 29.65
CA ALA A 11 -0.58 8.05 28.20
C ALA A 11 -0.18 6.64 27.76
N THR A 12 -1.17 5.75 27.61
CA THR A 12 -1.01 4.54 26.81
C THR A 12 -0.81 4.97 25.37
N HIS A 13 0.43 5.32 25.02
CA HIS A 13 0.84 5.32 23.64
C HIS A 13 0.96 3.85 23.24
N THR A 14 -0.11 3.32 22.64
CA THR A 14 -0.01 2.09 21.86
C THR A 14 0.96 2.39 20.73
N THR A 15 2.23 2.04 20.95
CA THR A 15 3.24 1.96 19.91
C THR A 15 2.70 0.97 18.89
N HIS A 16 2.11 1.48 17.81
CA HIS A 16 1.76 0.65 16.67
C HIS A 16 3.08 0.20 16.08
N THR A 17 3.42 -1.05 16.35
CA THR A 17 4.51 -1.79 15.73
C THR A 17 4.36 -1.72 14.22
N THR A 18 4.97 -0.73 13.56
CA THR A 18 5.27 -0.85 12.14
C THR A 18 6.48 -1.76 12.03
N THR A 19 6.22 -3.07 12.06
CA THR A 19 7.16 -4.07 11.56
C THR A 19 7.25 -3.89 10.05
N ARG A 20 8.16 -3.02 9.63
CA ARG A 20 8.88 -3.14 8.35
C ARG A 20 10.38 -3.13 8.63
N ARG A 21 10.81 -3.89 9.64
CA ARG A 21 12.17 -4.44 9.66
C ARG A 21 12.22 -5.53 8.59
N GLY A 22 12.55 -5.11 7.37
CA GLY A 22 12.96 -5.98 6.28
C GLY A 22 14.27 -5.42 5.77
N GLY A 23 15.35 -5.93 6.34
CA GLY A 23 16.71 -5.48 6.09
C GLY A 23 17.06 -5.45 4.61
N PHE A 24 17.94 -4.51 4.29
CA PHE A 24 18.81 -4.60 3.15
C PHE A 24 19.65 -5.88 3.28
N GLY A 25 19.35 -6.92 2.50
CA GLY A 25 20.14 -8.16 2.53
C GLY A 25 19.67 -9.23 1.55
N GLY A 26 20.55 -9.60 0.61
CA GLY A 26 20.50 -10.87 -0.12
C GLY A 26 19.65 -10.84 -1.41
N MET A 27 20.23 -10.64 -2.60
CA MET A 27 20.92 -11.67 -3.39
C MET A 27 19.95 -12.80 -3.82
N PHE A 28 19.85 -13.06 -5.12
CA PHE A 28 19.03 -14.10 -5.79
C PHE A 28 17.53 -13.82 -5.95
N ARG A 29 17.23 -12.93 -6.92
CA ARG A 29 16.48 -13.17 -8.17
C ARG A 29 15.63 -14.46 -8.32
N ARG A 30 14.91 -14.94 -7.31
CA ARG A 30 13.77 -15.84 -7.51
C ARG A 30 12.62 -14.97 -8.03
N LYS A 31 12.08 -15.32 -9.20
CA LYS A 31 10.85 -14.73 -9.74
C LYS A 31 9.71 -15.05 -8.77
N ASN A 32 9.58 -14.25 -7.71
CA ASN A 32 8.54 -14.44 -6.71
C ASN A 32 7.19 -14.21 -7.41
N PRO A 33 6.34 -15.24 -7.57
CA PRO A 33 5.06 -15.11 -8.26
C PRO A 33 4.18 -14.04 -7.60
N ASN A 34 4.33 -13.87 -6.28
CA ASN A 34 3.69 -12.81 -5.51
C ASN A 34 4.09 -11.39 -5.93
N ARG A 35 5.35 -11.16 -6.33
CA ARG A 35 5.80 -9.85 -6.84
C ARG A 35 5.22 -9.58 -8.23
N ARG A 36 5.15 -10.61 -9.09
CA ARG A 36 4.49 -10.51 -10.41
C ARG A 36 3.00 -10.20 -10.29
N ALA A 37 2.29 -10.92 -9.44
CA ALA A 37 0.88 -10.64 -9.15
C ALA A 37 0.67 -9.22 -8.61
N GLY A 38 1.53 -8.76 -7.69
CA GLY A 38 1.52 -7.39 -7.21
C GLY A 38 1.69 -6.34 -8.31
N GLY A 39 2.60 -6.59 -9.26
CA GLY A 39 2.79 -5.71 -10.42
C GLY A 39 1.57 -5.63 -11.33
N TYR A 40 0.93 -6.76 -11.64
CA TYR A 40 -0.31 -6.76 -12.41
C TYR A 40 -1.45 -6.07 -11.67
N LYS A 41 -1.57 -6.27 -10.36
CA LYS A 41 -2.54 -5.57 -9.53
C LYS A 41 -2.32 -4.05 -9.57
N ALA A 42 -1.08 -3.60 -9.46
CA ALA A 42 -0.75 -2.17 -9.58
C ALA A 42 -1.15 -1.60 -10.94
N ALA A 43 -0.91 -2.33 -12.04
CA ALA A 43 -1.33 -1.94 -13.37
C ALA A 43 -2.87 -1.83 -13.52
N LEU A 44 -3.64 -2.64 -12.79
CA LEU A 44 -5.10 -2.55 -12.78
C LEU A 44 -5.63 -1.32 -12.02
N HIS A 45 -4.90 -0.86 -11.01
CA HIS A 45 -5.28 0.29 -10.18
C HIS A 45 -4.72 1.62 -10.70
N ASN A 46 -3.63 1.60 -11.46
CA ASN A 46 -3.03 2.82 -11.99
C ASN A 46 -3.91 3.42 -13.10
N PRO A 47 -4.49 4.62 -12.90
CA PRO A 47 -5.37 5.27 -13.88
C PRO A 47 -4.67 5.57 -15.21
N ASN A 48 -3.35 5.73 -15.20
CA ASN A 48 -2.54 6.04 -16.38
C ASN A 48 -2.24 4.79 -17.23
N THR A 49 -2.75 3.61 -16.85
CA THR A 49 -2.54 2.38 -17.60
C THR A 49 -3.53 2.27 -18.76
N THR A 50 -3.01 1.96 -19.94
CA THR A 50 -3.80 1.74 -21.15
C THR A 50 -4.83 0.61 -20.97
N SER A 51 -5.88 0.62 -21.80
CA SER A 51 -6.89 -0.46 -21.82
C SER A 51 -6.26 -1.83 -22.09
N THR A 52 -5.34 -1.89 -23.05
CA THR A 52 -4.57 -3.09 -23.43
C THR A 52 -3.67 -3.57 -22.30
N GLY A 53 -2.97 -2.66 -21.62
CA GLY A 53 -2.14 -2.98 -20.45
C GLY A 53 -2.95 -3.57 -19.29
N ARG A 54 -4.15 -3.03 -19.04
CA ARG A 54 -5.08 -3.58 -18.04
C ARG A 54 -5.60 -4.96 -18.43
N GLN A 55 -5.95 -5.19 -19.70
CA GLN A 55 -6.35 -6.54 -20.17
C GLN A 55 -5.22 -7.56 -20.00
N HIS A 56 -3.99 -7.18 -20.35
CA HIS A 56 -2.81 -8.01 -20.16
C HIS A 56 -2.58 -8.36 -18.68
N ALA A 57 -2.73 -7.39 -17.79
CA ALA A 57 -2.62 -7.61 -16.34
C ALA A 57 -3.71 -8.55 -15.80
N LYS A 58 -4.96 -8.42 -16.26
CA LYS A 58 -6.05 -9.36 -15.92
C LYS A 58 -5.71 -10.78 -16.37
N ARG A 59 -5.24 -10.94 -17.61
CA ARG A 59 -4.85 -12.25 -18.15
C ARG A 59 -3.71 -12.86 -17.33
N GLY A 60 -2.70 -12.07 -16.99
CA GLY A 60 -1.57 -12.50 -16.16
C GLY A 60 -1.98 -12.98 -14.76
N LEU A 61 -2.88 -12.27 -14.08
CA LEU A 61 -3.42 -12.67 -12.78
C LEU A 61 -4.25 -13.96 -12.88
N ARG A 62 -5.06 -14.10 -13.93
CA ARG A 62 -5.91 -15.27 -14.17
C ARG A 62 -5.06 -16.52 -14.48
N SER A 63 -4.02 -16.39 -15.30
CA SER A 63 -3.05 -17.46 -15.58
C SER A 63 -2.26 -17.90 -14.35
N MET A 64 -2.14 -17.05 -13.32
CA MET A 64 -1.51 -17.39 -12.04
C MET A 64 -2.47 -18.00 -11.01
N GLY A 65 -3.72 -18.31 -11.39
CA GLY A 65 -4.75 -18.80 -10.46
C GLY A 65 -5.29 -17.72 -9.50
N ARG A 66 -4.91 -16.45 -9.70
CA ARG A 66 -5.30 -15.29 -8.87
C ARG A 66 -6.41 -14.49 -9.53
N GLY A 67 -7.35 -15.17 -10.19
CA GLY A 67 -8.47 -14.53 -10.91
C GLY A 67 -9.30 -13.59 -10.04
N ASN A 68 -9.42 -13.91 -8.74
CA ASN A 68 -10.14 -13.09 -7.75
C ASN A 68 -9.53 -11.68 -7.60
N GLU A 69 -8.23 -11.52 -7.84
CA GLU A 69 -7.52 -10.23 -7.76
C GLU A 69 -7.54 -9.44 -9.08
N ALA A 70 -8.02 -10.05 -10.17
CA ALA A 70 -8.18 -9.39 -11.46
C ALA A 70 -9.42 -8.47 -11.50
N HIS A 71 -10.33 -8.63 -10.54
CA HIS A 71 -11.52 -7.79 -10.42
C HIS A 71 -11.20 -6.49 -9.67
N VAL A 72 -11.31 -5.37 -10.38
CA VAL A 72 -11.26 -4.04 -9.75
C VAL A 72 -12.69 -3.65 -9.41
N PRO A 73 -13.03 -3.46 -8.12
CA PRO A 73 -14.39 -3.11 -7.72
C PRO A 73 -14.79 -1.75 -8.33
N LEU A 74 -16.07 -1.60 -8.66
CA LEU A 74 -16.60 -0.37 -9.27
C LEU A 74 -16.30 0.87 -8.42
N SER A 75 -16.28 0.74 -7.10
CA SER A 75 -15.92 1.82 -6.16
C SER A 75 -14.52 2.40 -6.42
N VAL A 76 -13.54 1.55 -6.74
CA VAL A 76 -12.18 1.99 -7.07
C VAL A 76 -12.19 2.73 -8.41
N ARG A 77 -12.93 2.22 -9.40
CA ARG A 77 -13.06 2.89 -10.71
C ARG A 77 -13.73 4.24 -10.59
N ILE A 78 -14.80 4.34 -9.80
CA ILE A 78 -15.57 5.57 -9.54
C ILE A 78 -14.71 6.58 -8.77
N LYS A 79 -13.97 6.13 -7.74
CA LYS A 79 -13.06 6.99 -6.97
C LYS A 79 -11.96 7.61 -7.85
N HIS A 80 -11.43 6.84 -8.80
CA HIS A 80 -10.43 7.34 -9.75
C HIS A 80 -11.08 8.23 -10.83
N PHE A 81 -12.23 7.84 -11.36
CA PHE A 81 -12.95 8.61 -12.39
C PHE A 81 -13.34 10.00 -11.90
N LEU A 82 -13.79 10.11 -10.65
CA LEU A 82 -14.25 11.37 -10.07
C LEU A 82 -13.13 12.18 -9.41
N HIS A 83 -11.88 11.71 -9.36
CA HIS A 83 -10.76 12.37 -8.65
C HIS A 83 -11.05 12.79 -7.19
N ILE A 84 -12.10 12.24 -6.56
CA ILE A 84 -12.58 12.62 -5.21
C ILE A 84 -11.57 12.25 -4.10
N GLY A 85 -10.58 11.41 -4.41
CA GLY A 85 -9.50 11.06 -3.48
C GLY A 85 -8.31 12.00 -3.62
N GLY A 86 -8.34 13.14 -2.94
CA GLY A 86 -7.24 14.10 -2.89
C GLY A 86 -5.86 13.47 -2.64
N ARG A 87 -4.86 14.01 -3.33
CA ARG A 87 -3.44 13.67 -3.16
C ARG A 87 -3.09 13.74 -1.67
N ARG A 88 -2.73 12.60 -1.07
CA ARG A 88 -2.14 12.61 0.27
C ARG A 88 -0.76 13.23 0.13
N HIS A 89 -0.65 14.53 0.41
CA HIS A 89 0.65 15.18 0.52
C HIS A 89 1.36 14.59 1.73
N HIS A 90 2.34 13.73 1.46
CA HIS A 90 3.32 13.30 2.45
C HIS A 90 4.28 14.47 2.61
N THR A 91 3.99 15.37 3.55
CA THR A 91 4.98 16.35 3.99
C THR A 91 6.01 15.60 4.81
N THR A 92 7.17 15.32 4.23
CA THR A 92 8.34 14.90 4.99
C THR A 92 8.79 16.10 5.81
N ALA A 93 8.23 16.25 7.01
CA ALA A 93 8.69 17.23 7.99
C ALA A 93 10.09 16.81 8.43
N ARG A 94 11.09 17.28 7.70
CA ARG A 94 12.51 17.17 8.00
C ARG A 94 12.76 18.06 9.23
N ARG A 95 12.72 17.46 10.42
CA ARG A 95 13.20 18.11 11.65
C ARG A 95 14.71 18.31 11.51
N TYR A 96 15.14 19.55 11.77
CA TYR A 96 16.55 19.94 11.92
C TYR A 96 17.09 19.47 13.27
#